data_AF-A0A5M4ADH6-F1
#
_entry.id   AF-A0A5M4ADH6-F1
#
_cell.length_a   1.000
_cell.length_b   1.000
_cell.length_c   1.000
_cell.angle_alpha   90.00
_cell.angle_beta   90.00
_cell.angle_gamma   90.00
#
_symmetry.space_group_name_H-M   'P 1'
#
loop_
_entity.id
_entity.type
_entity.pdbx_description
1 polymer ?
#
loop_
_entity_poly.entity_id
_entity_poly.type
_entity_poly.pdbx_seq_one_letter_code
_entity_poly.pdbx_strand_id
1 'polypeptide(L)'
;MLLITYLSGRQAIDIVDVPLKAELTASHHADWALRTLLFYSGYLVVRLIVFFTRLRNKKWIAVVLLIGGLLGIGSIAKTADYGGKLVYKYQVGTQQKQEK
;
A
#
# COMPACT_ATOMS: atom_id res chain seq x y z
N MET A 1 -2.24 -1.23 -11.76
CA MET A 1 -1.68 -0.43 -10.64
C MET A 1 -1.02 -1.30 -9.57
N LEU A 2 -1.66 -2.33 -9.01
CA LEU A 2 -1.07 -3.17 -7.94
C LEU A 2 0.33 -3.74 -8.28
N LEU A 3 0.50 -4.29 -9.48
CA LEU A 3 1.81 -4.78 -9.95
C LEU A 3 2.85 -3.66 -10.05
N ILE A 4 2.46 -2.51 -10.62
CA ILE A 4 3.34 -1.35 -10.77
C ILE A 4 3.79 -0.86 -9.38
N THR A 5 2.87 -0.74 -8.43
CA THR A 5 3.16 -0.34 -7.04
C THR A 5 4.15 -1.31 -6.36
N TYR A 6 3.97 -2.62 -6.57
CA TYR A 6 4.89 -3.61 -6.02
C TYR A 6 6.30 -3.47 -6.63
N LEU A 7 6.39 -3.36 -7.95
CA LEU A 7 7.66 -3.25 -8.66
C LEU A 7 8.38 -1.94 -8.32
N SER A 8 7.66 -0.81 -8.29
CA SER A 8 8.23 0.48 -7.90
C SER A 8 8.71 0.48 -6.45
N GLY A 9 7.97 -0.16 -5.55
CA GLY A 9 8.38 -0.32 -4.15
C GLY A 9 9.63 -1.17 -3.99
N ARG A 10 9.77 -2.25 -4.79
CA ARG A 10 10.99 -3.07 -4.83
C ARG A 10 12.18 -2.28 -5.38
N GLN A 11 11.98 -1.55 -6.46
CA GLN A 11 13.02 -0.70 -7.05
C GLN A 11 13.51 0.37 -6.05
N ALA A 12 12.61 0.92 -5.22
CA ALA A 12 12.97 1.93 -4.23
C ALA A 12 14.01 1.44 -3.21
N ILE A 13 14.07 0.13 -2.92
CA ILE A 13 15.03 -0.46 -1.98
C ILE A 13 16.48 -0.21 -2.44
N ASP A 14 16.73 -0.24 -3.75
CA ASP A 14 18.08 -0.13 -4.30
C ASP A 14 18.55 1.33 -4.48
N ILE A 15 17.64 2.30 -4.37
CA ILE A 15 17.91 3.72 -4.67
C ILE A 15 17.73 4.65 -3.47
N VAL A 16 17.18 4.16 -2.36
CA VAL A 16 16.92 4.94 -1.15
C VAL A 16 17.73 4.40 0.02
N ASP A 17 18.58 5.24 0.58
CA ASP A 17 19.27 4.95 1.83
C ASP A 17 18.34 5.22 3.03
N VAL A 18 18.20 4.23 3.91
CA VAL A 18 17.42 4.33 5.15
C VAL A 18 18.40 4.42 6.32
N PRO A 19 18.44 5.53 7.08
CA PRO A 19 19.34 5.63 8.22
C PRO A 19 18.90 4.67 9.33
N LEU A 20 19.84 4.15 10.13
CA LEU A 20 19.57 3.16 11.18
C LEU A 20 18.41 3.55 12.12
N LYS A 21 18.31 4.84 12.49
CA LYS A 21 17.22 5.40 13.32
C LYS A 21 15.82 5.29 12.70
N ALA A 22 15.72 5.01 11.40
CA ALA A 22 14.49 4.92 10.63
C ALA A 22 14.13 3.48 10.23
N GLU A 23 15.01 2.49 10.41
CA GLU A 23 14.78 1.10 9.97
C GLU A 23 13.48 0.52 10.52
N LEU A 24 13.20 0.70 11.81
CA LEU A 24 11.95 0.19 12.40
C LEU A 24 10.71 0.85 11.78
N THR A 25 10.79 2.14 11.46
CA THR A 25 9.70 2.86 10.77
C THR A 25 9.55 2.37 9.33
N ALA A 26 10.67 2.07 8.66
CA ALA A 26 10.68 1.53 7.30
C ALA A 26 10.10 0.12 7.24
N SER A 27 10.46 -0.74 8.19
CA SER A 27 9.88 -2.08 8.34
C SER A 27 8.37 -2.00 8.56
N HIS A 28 7.91 -1.16 9.49
CA HIS A 28 6.47 -0.98 9.71
C HIS A 28 5.75 -0.43 8.46
N HIS A 29 6.34 0.54 7.75
CA HIS A 29 5.79 1.02 6.49
C HIS A 29 5.64 -0.12 5.48
N ALA A 30 6.68 -0.93 5.29
CA ALA A 30 6.68 -2.05 4.36
C ALA A 30 5.64 -3.12 4.73
N ASP A 31 5.52 -3.47 6.02
CA ASP A 31 4.52 -4.42 6.51
C ASP A 31 3.09 -3.95 6.25
N TRP A 32 2.80 -2.68 6.56
CA TRP A 32 1.48 -2.10 6.30
C TRP A 32 1.19 -1.94 4.81
N ALA A 33 2.21 -1.59 4.00
CA ALA A 33 2.12 -1.55 2.55
C ALA A 33 1.78 -2.94 1.97
N LEU A 34 2.48 -3.99 2.41
CA LEU A 34 2.22 -5.37 1.97
C LEU A 34 0.82 -5.84 2.37
N ARG A 35 0.40 -5.58 3.62
CA ARG A 35 -0.97 -5.88 4.08
C ARG A 35 -2.01 -5.17 3.23
N THR A 36 -1.82 -3.88 2.95
CA THR A 36 -2.70 -3.08 2.09
C THR A 36 -2.76 -3.65 0.67
N LEU A 37 -1.61 -3.99 0.10
CA LEU A 37 -1.50 -4.57 -1.24
C LEU A 37 -2.25 -5.90 -1.33
N LEU A 38 -2.03 -6.81 -0.37
CA LEU A 38 -2.70 -8.11 -0.34
C LEU A 38 -4.21 -7.98 -0.13
N PHE A 39 -4.64 -7.10 0.77
CA PHE A 39 -6.07 -6.84 0.99
C PHE A 39 -6.76 -6.36 -0.29
N TYR A 40 -6.22 -5.33 -0.96
CA TYR A 40 -6.83 -4.81 -2.19
C TYR A 40 -6.65 -5.75 -3.39
N SER A 41 -5.62 -6.60 -3.40
CA SER A 41 -5.48 -7.68 -4.40
C SER A 41 -6.60 -8.72 -4.24
N GLY A 42 -6.85 -9.18 -3.01
CA GLY A 42 -7.96 -10.09 -2.72
C GLY A 42 -9.33 -9.46 -3.02
N TYR A 43 -9.53 -8.21 -2.61
CA TYR A 43 -10.75 -7.45 -2.91
C TYR A 43 -10.96 -7.30 -4.42
N LEU A 44 -9.90 -7.05 -5.20
CA LEU A 44 -9.97 -7.02 -6.66
C LEU A 44 -10.43 -8.37 -7.23
N VAL A 45 -9.87 -9.49 -6.75
CA VAL A 45 -10.30 -10.84 -7.17
C VAL A 45 -11.78 -11.06 -6.87
N VAL A 46 -12.25 -10.74 -5.66
CA VAL A 46 -13.68 -10.83 -5.30
C VAL A 46 -14.53 -9.98 -6.24
N ARG A 47 -14.09 -8.75 -6.53
CA ARG A 47 -14.82 -7.84 -7.43
C ARG A 47 -14.89 -8.37 -8.86
N LEU A 48 -13.82 -8.98 -9.36
CA LEU A 48 -13.80 -9.64 -10.67
C LEU A 48 -14.75 -10.83 -10.71
N ILE A 49 -14.75 -11.69 -9.69
CA ILE A 49 -15.70 -12.81 -9.57
C ILE A 49 -17.14 -12.31 -9.60
N VAL A 50 -17.47 -11.28 -8.81
CA VAL A 50 -18.81 -10.66 -8.83
C VAL A 50 -19.15 -10.10 -10.21
N PHE A 51 -18.18 -9.49 -10.89
CA PHE A 51 -18.38 -8.89 -12.21
C PHE A 51 -18.70 -9.92 -13.29
N PHE A 52 -18.01 -11.07 -13.27
CA PHE A 52 -18.22 -12.16 -14.26
C PHE A 52 -19.41 -13.07 -13.93
N THR A 53 -20.02 -12.91 -12.75
CA THR A 53 -21.18 -13.72 -12.33
C THR A 53 -22.47 -12.91 -12.35
N ARG A 54 -23.62 -13.59 -12.22
CA ARG A 54 -24.94 -12.92 -12.10
C ARG A 54 -25.12 -12.16 -10.78
N LEU A 55 -24.15 -12.23 -9.85
CA LEU A 55 -24.18 -11.55 -8.54
C LEU A 55 -24.23 -10.03 -8.68
N ARG A 56 -23.62 -9.47 -9.74
CA ARG A 56 -23.62 -8.02 -10.02
C ARG A 56 -25.01 -7.39 -10.05
N ASN A 57 -26.06 -8.13 -10.42
CA ASN A 57 -27.42 -7.60 -10.53
C ASN A 57 -28.11 -7.37 -9.17
N LYS A 58 -27.53 -7.87 -8.07
CA LYS A 58 -28.12 -7.76 -6.73
C LYS A 58 -27.65 -6.47 -6.05
N LYS A 59 -28.58 -5.55 -5.72
CA LYS A 59 -28.27 -4.26 -5.07
C LYS A 59 -27.48 -4.39 -3.77
N TRP A 60 -27.75 -5.42 -2.96
CA TRP A 60 -27.04 -5.64 -1.70
C TRP A 60 -25.56 -6.00 -1.89
N ILE A 61 -25.19 -6.64 -3.01
CA ILE A 61 -23.79 -6.94 -3.34
C ILE A 61 -23.00 -5.65 -3.52
N ALA A 62 -23.61 -4.60 -4.09
CA ALA A 62 -22.96 -3.30 -4.22
C ALA A 62 -22.65 -2.67 -2.85
N VAL A 63 -23.57 -2.81 -1.89
CA VAL A 63 -23.37 -2.32 -0.51
C VAL A 63 -22.24 -3.10 0.19
N VAL A 64 -22.22 -4.42 0.04
CA VAL A 64 -21.15 -5.27 0.63
C VAL A 64 -19.78 -4.93 0.02
N LEU A 65 -19.71 -4.76 -1.30
CA LEU A 65 -18.46 -4.35 -1.96
C LEU A 65 -18.02 -2.96 -1.51
N LEU A 66 -18.96 -2.01 -1.38
CA LEU A 66 -18.65 -0.67 -0.87
C LEU A 66 -18.05 -0.73 0.53
N ILE A 67 -18.71 -1.41 1.48
CA ILE A 67 -18.22 -1.57 2.84
C ILE A 67 -16.86 -2.28 2.82
N GLY A 68 -16.73 -3.37 2.05
CA GLY A 68 -15.48 -4.09 1.88
C GLY A 68 -14.34 -3.21 1.38
N GLY A 69 -14.60 -2.31 0.43
CA GLY A 69 -13.60 -1.35 -0.06
C GLY A 69 -13.16 -0.34 1.01
N LEU A 70 -14.08 0.09 1.88
CA LEU A 70 -13.81 1.04 2.96
C LEU A 70 -13.02 0.43 4.12
N LEU A 71 -13.14 -0.87 4.38
CA LEU A 71 -12.41 -1.56 5.46
C LEU A 71 -10.89 -1.39 5.34
N GLY A 72 -10.36 -1.20 4.13
CA GLY A 72 -8.92 -1.00 3.89
C GLY A 72 -8.37 0.38 4.26
N ILE A 73 -9.23 1.38 4.55
CA ILE A 73 -8.80 2.77 4.81
C ILE A 73 -7.83 2.86 5.99
N GLY A 74 -8.07 2.11 7.06
CA GLY A 74 -7.16 2.13 8.23
C GLY A 74 -5.76 1.65 7.87
N SER A 75 -5.64 0.66 6.98
CA SER A 75 -4.33 0.17 6.51
C SER A 75 -3.62 1.22 5.67
N ILE A 76 -4.34 1.90 4.76
CA ILE A 76 -3.80 3.02 3.97
C ILE A 76 -3.30 4.13 4.90
N ALA A 77 -4.08 4.50 5.93
CA ALA A 77 -3.71 5.54 6.88
C ALA A 77 -2.42 5.20 7.64
N LYS A 78 -2.24 3.93 8.04
CA LYS A 78 -1.00 3.48 8.69
C LYS A 78 0.18 3.49 7.72
N THR A 79 0.02 3.00 6.50
CA THR A 79 1.07 3.08 5.47
C THR A 79 1.48 4.53 5.23
N ALA A 80 0.51 5.45 5.14
CA ALA A 80 0.75 6.88 4.95
C ALA A 80 1.45 7.54 6.15
N ASP A 81 1.06 7.24 7.40
CA ASP A 81 1.70 7.80 8.60
C ASP A 81 3.17 7.40 8.69
N TYR A 82 3.49 6.11 8.51
CA TYR A 82 4.89 5.67 8.50
C TYR A 82 5.65 6.23 7.29
N GLY A 83 5.04 6.29 6.11
CA GLY A 83 5.66 6.88 4.92
C GLY A 83 5.98 8.37 5.11
N GLY A 84 5.05 9.13 5.68
CA GLY A 84 5.25 10.52 6.04
C GLY A 84 6.38 10.70 7.06
N LYS A 85 6.48 9.83 8.07
CA LYS A 85 7.60 9.85 9.02
C LYS A 85 8.95 9.58 8.34
N LEU A 86 9.01 8.64 7.40
CA LEU A 86 10.23 8.36 6.63
C LEU A 86 10.72 9.61 5.90
N VAL A 87 9.83 10.29 5.18
CA VAL A 87 10.18 11.48 4.40
C VAL A 87 10.44 12.69 5.30
N TYR A 88 9.48 13.09 6.13
CA TYR A 88 9.53 14.37 6.85
C TYR A 88 10.41 14.33 8.11
N LYS A 89 10.40 13.22 8.86
CA LYS A 89 11.17 13.12 10.11
C LYS A 89 12.58 12.56 9.86
N TYR A 90 12.70 11.56 8.99
CA TYR A 90 13.96 10.86 8.78
C TYR A 90 14.68 11.22 7.48
N GLN A 91 14.08 12.07 6.63
CA GLN A 91 14.69 12.55 5.38
C GLN A 91 15.06 11.43 4.42
N VAL A 92 14.29 10.33 4.45
CA VAL A 92 14.44 9.19 3.55
C VAL A 92 13.95 9.60 2.17
N GLY A 93 14.80 9.42 1.15
CA GLY A 93 14.49 9.77 -0.24
C GLY A 93 14.51 11.27 -0.57
N THR A 94 14.89 12.14 0.38
CA THR A 94 15.06 13.59 0.15
C THR A 94 16.52 14.03 0.05
N GLN A 95 17.45 13.15 0.39
CA GLN A 95 18.88 13.40 0.27
C GLN A 95 19.28 13.30 -1.20
N GLN A 96 19.86 14.36 -1.76
CA GLN A 96 20.63 14.22 -2.99
C GLN A 96 21.79 13.27 -2.69
N LYS A 97 21.91 12.18 -3.47
CA LYS A 97 23.12 11.36 -3.51
C LYS A 97 24.28 12.33 -3.71
N GLN A 98 25.08 12.58 -2.66
CA GLN A 98 26.36 13.25 -2.84
C GLN A 98 27.23 12.22 -3.56
N GLU A 99 27.34 12.35 -4.88
CA GLU A 99 28.37 11.65 -5.65
C GLU A 99 29.71 12.00 -5.01
N LYS A 100 30.41 10.97 -4.54
CA LYS A 100 31.81 11.03 -4.15
C LYS A 100 32.67 10.59 -5.33
#